data_AF-A0A1F8L291-F1
#
_entry.id   AF-A0A1F8L291-F1
#
_cell.length_a   1.000
_cell.length_b   1.000
_cell.length_c   1.000
_cell.angle_alpha   90.00
_cell.angle_beta   90.00
_cell.angle_gamma   90.00
#
_symmetry.space_group_name_H-M   'P 1'
#
loop_
_entity.id
_entity.type
_entity.pdbx_description
1 polymer ?
#
loop_
_entity_poly.entity_id
_entity_poly.type
_entity_poly.pdbx_seq_one_letter_code
_entity_poly.pdbx_strand_id
1 'polypeptide(L)'
;MTMRSALALAAAALAVAACQAPLARPSSSPDPSPTPARPGSTAGCGQTIDRDFVLGNDLTCAGDALVVVADGVTVDLNGKLLTGPGMGPQTWPQPQLDSVGVRVDGRKGVTVRNGRITDFSTAVYFVRVSGGTIEGVTASKGRYGLYVHESERATIRRNVVERNIYGLHLQDTSESLIEENDLSRQTYNSPGGYGIYFYQGRANRVMRNTIENNVNWGVWYSSSRENVFFHNNVIGNRPQVSDSRTDNLWHDPETKEGNWWADHVGRDGDSDGISDTPYAILGAGNTVDPYPFMERDGWTKKTGLTVDHYRPPPPRAARDVRVVAVSGGKLVAASPRDGRATPLGVGATQAALANDARTVYALDGRSLVAVDAGTGAASPRLELTVDALQVVANRDGRNAFVIGPAAAEQIDVRAGTSTRFPYEGAPSAIAASYKHNQMFIATRDGIDMLYVRSGTSYTRGGHVPYTIPLGGTPVAMAMSGSGTRIYAMTRGTDVVQVVDTEQLVVIDRFSVGAEATAMAVGPDEASLYLTIADGVLLIDLPGKRVSARTPLPGRAVDAAVSPNGDELYVALAGARLGIAVVRTIDLAIVHVIGLDAAPERILVASI
;
A
#
# COMPACT_ATOMS: atom_id res chain seq x y z
N MET A 1 64.75 -19.55 0.67
CA MET A 1 63.98 -20.26 1.71
C MET A 1 63.70 -19.24 2.80
N THR A 2 62.52 -18.65 2.92
CA THR A 2 61.25 -19.29 3.25
C THR A 2 60.06 -18.58 2.58
N MET A 3 59.12 -19.39 2.10
CA MET A 3 57.83 -19.00 1.51
C MET A 3 56.80 -18.62 2.59
N ARG A 4 55.87 -17.73 2.24
CA ARG A 4 54.40 -17.83 2.47
C ARG A 4 53.73 -16.58 1.85
N SER A 5 53.19 -16.71 0.65
CA SER A 5 51.76 -16.93 0.35
C SER A 5 50.91 -15.66 0.47
N ALA A 6 50.85 -14.89 -0.62
CA ALA A 6 49.85 -13.83 -0.83
C ALA A 6 48.63 -14.45 -1.51
N LEU A 7 47.48 -14.47 -0.81
CA LEU A 7 46.17 -14.70 -1.41
C LEU A 7 45.66 -13.36 -1.94
N ALA A 8 45.58 -13.23 -3.27
CA ALA A 8 44.89 -12.12 -3.92
C ALA A 8 43.39 -12.45 -3.98
N LEU A 9 42.56 -11.73 -3.21
CA LEU A 9 41.11 -11.69 -3.44
C LEU A 9 40.85 -10.65 -4.53
N ALA A 10 40.40 -11.11 -5.70
CA ALA A 10 39.87 -10.25 -6.75
C ALA A 10 38.51 -9.69 -6.32
N ALA A 11 38.46 -8.39 -6.02
CA ALA A 11 37.21 -7.65 -5.91
C ALA A 11 36.68 -7.38 -7.33
N ALA A 12 35.61 -8.08 -7.72
CA ALA A 12 34.85 -7.75 -8.92
C ALA A 12 34.07 -6.46 -8.66
N ALA A 13 34.57 -5.34 -9.19
CA ALA A 13 33.82 -4.10 -9.26
C ALA A 13 32.71 -4.24 -10.32
N LEU A 14 31.46 -4.42 -9.90
CA LEU A 14 30.31 -4.17 -10.76
C LEU A 14 30.16 -2.65 -10.93
N ALA A 15 30.65 -2.15 -12.06
CA ALA A 15 30.37 -0.80 -12.51
C ALA A 15 28.87 -0.68 -12.83
N VAL A 16 28.14 0.03 -11.98
CA VAL A 16 26.78 0.50 -12.29
C VAL A 16 26.92 1.62 -13.32
N ALA A 17 26.64 1.29 -14.59
CA ALA A 17 26.54 2.28 -15.65
C ALA A 17 25.25 3.10 -15.42
N ALA A 18 25.41 4.27 -14.81
CA ALA A 18 24.38 5.30 -14.78
C ALA A 18 24.18 5.86 -16.20
N CYS A 19 23.16 5.39 -16.91
CA CYS A 19 22.68 6.02 -18.13
C CYS A 19 21.50 6.93 -17.76
N GLN A 20 21.80 8.18 -17.43
CA GLN A 20 20.80 9.24 -17.36
C GLN A 20 20.55 9.78 -18.77
N ALA A 21 19.38 9.47 -19.33
CA ALA A 21 18.78 10.27 -20.38
C ALA A 21 17.31 10.52 -19.98
N PRO A 22 16.80 11.76 -20.03
CA PRO A 22 15.43 12.06 -19.64
C PRO A 22 14.46 11.41 -20.63
N LEU A 23 13.49 10.66 -20.09
CA LEU A 23 12.35 10.13 -20.86
C LEU A 23 11.57 11.30 -21.45
N ALA A 24 11.79 11.58 -22.74
CA ALA A 24 10.92 12.45 -23.51
C ALA A 24 9.52 11.81 -23.55
N ARG A 25 8.49 12.61 -23.28
CA ARG A 25 7.08 12.23 -23.45
C ARG A 25 6.90 11.59 -24.84
N PRO A 26 6.19 10.45 -24.97
CA PRO A 26 5.85 9.94 -26.29
C PRO A 26 4.96 10.99 -26.96
N SER A 27 5.51 11.65 -27.98
CA SER A 27 4.70 12.38 -28.95
C SER A 27 3.71 11.38 -29.55
N SER A 28 2.43 11.75 -29.57
CA SER A 28 1.39 11.03 -30.30
C SER A 28 1.81 10.88 -31.76
N SER A 29 2.40 9.74 -32.09
CA SER A 29 2.54 9.32 -33.48
C SER A 29 1.12 9.13 -34.02
N PRO A 30 0.75 9.75 -35.15
CA PRO A 30 -0.51 9.45 -35.79
C PRO A 30 -0.58 7.95 -36.05
N ASP A 31 -1.72 7.34 -35.75
CA ASP A 31 -1.99 5.94 -36.05
C ASP A 31 -1.49 5.62 -37.47
N PRO A 32 -0.71 4.55 -37.67
CA PRO A 32 -0.35 4.13 -39.01
C PRO A 32 -1.65 3.94 -39.79
N SER A 33 -1.76 4.64 -40.92
CA SER A 33 -2.92 4.58 -41.81
C SER A 33 -3.33 3.11 -42.00
N PRO A 34 -4.63 2.77 -41.92
CA PRO A 34 -5.05 1.38 -41.94
C PRO A 34 -4.56 0.72 -43.23
N THR A 35 -3.69 -0.28 -43.06
CA THR A 35 -3.31 -1.20 -44.13
C THR A 35 -4.59 -1.69 -44.80
N PRO A 36 -4.69 -1.69 -46.15
CA PRO A 36 -5.90 -2.15 -46.83
C PRO A 36 -6.32 -3.51 -46.29
N ALA A 37 -7.55 -3.61 -45.77
CA ALA A 37 -8.06 -4.84 -45.18
C ALA A 37 -7.99 -5.95 -46.22
N ARG A 38 -7.20 -7.00 -45.92
CA ARG A 38 -7.08 -8.17 -46.78
C ARG A 38 -8.50 -8.75 -46.98
N PRO A 39 -8.93 -9.03 -48.21
CA PRO A 39 -10.29 -9.54 -48.43
C PRO A 39 -10.47 -10.87 -47.69
N GLY A 40 -11.58 -10.99 -46.98
CA GLY A 40 -11.91 -12.20 -46.21
C GLY A 40 -12.08 -13.42 -47.12
N SER A 41 -11.64 -14.57 -46.65
CA SER A 41 -11.76 -15.86 -47.33
C SER A 41 -12.84 -16.73 -46.68
N THR A 42 -13.62 -17.44 -47.49
CA THR A 42 -14.64 -18.36 -46.98
C THR A 42 -13.99 -19.52 -46.22
N ALA A 43 -14.57 -19.89 -45.08
CA ALA A 43 -14.14 -21.00 -44.26
C ALA A 43 -15.24 -22.05 -44.04
N GLY A 44 -14.83 -23.26 -43.71
CA GLY A 44 -15.69 -24.34 -43.19
C GLY A 44 -15.37 -24.69 -41.73
N CYS A 45 -16.26 -25.43 -41.07
CA CYS A 45 -16.01 -25.93 -39.72
C CYS A 45 -14.85 -26.93 -39.69
N GLY A 46 -14.06 -26.90 -38.62
CA GLY A 46 -12.85 -27.70 -38.44
C GLY A 46 -11.70 -27.29 -39.36
N GLN A 47 -11.77 -26.13 -40.00
CA GLN A 47 -10.73 -25.72 -40.95
C GLN A 47 -9.39 -25.50 -40.25
N THR A 48 -8.35 -26.10 -40.81
CA THR A 48 -6.98 -25.88 -40.39
C THR A 48 -6.44 -24.58 -40.95
N ILE A 49 -5.81 -23.78 -40.09
CA ILE A 49 -5.22 -22.49 -40.43
C ILE A 49 -3.71 -22.57 -40.23
N ASP A 50 -2.97 -22.47 -41.33
CA ASP A 50 -1.50 -22.62 -41.40
C ASP A 50 -0.77 -21.33 -41.81
N ARG A 51 -1.52 -20.25 -42.04
CA ARG A 51 -1.05 -18.91 -42.42
C ARG A 51 -2.09 -17.87 -42.02
N ASP A 52 -1.70 -16.59 -42.05
CA ASP A 52 -2.62 -15.48 -41.77
C ASP A 52 -3.94 -15.63 -42.51
N PHE A 53 -5.04 -15.50 -41.77
CA PHE A 53 -6.37 -15.77 -42.27
C PHE A 53 -7.34 -14.69 -41.80
N VAL A 54 -8.12 -14.16 -42.75
CA VAL A 54 -9.21 -13.22 -42.51
C VAL A 54 -10.51 -13.93 -42.86
N LEU A 55 -11.42 -14.08 -41.90
CA LEU A 55 -12.66 -14.82 -42.10
C LEU A 55 -13.67 -14.03 -42.96
N GLY A 56 -14.21 -14.67 -43.98
CA GLY A 56 -15.16 -14.07 -44.93
C GLY A 56 -16.64 -14.25 -44.57
N ASN A 57 -16.99 -15.29 -43.80
CA ASN A 57 -18.37 -15.68 -43.51
C ASN A 57 -18.56 -16.09 -42.05
N ASP A 58 -19.81 -16.06 -41.60
CA ASP A 58 -20.19 -16.65 -40.31
C ASP A 58 -20.14 -18.18 -40.39
N LEU A 59 -19.92 -18.86 -39.26
CA LEU A 59 -19.88 -20.32 -39.15
C LEU A 59 -20.84 -20.81 -38.07
N THR A 60 -21.49 -21.94 -38.35
CA THR A 60 -22.26 -22.72 -37.36
C THR A 60 -21.75 -24.16 -37.37
N CYS A 61 -21.14 -24.59 -36.27
CA CYS A 61 -20.35 -25.81 -36.21
C CYS A 61 -20.86 -26.80 -35.18
N ALA A 62 -20.78 -28.09 -35.52
CA ALA A 62 -21.09 -29.20 -34.61
C ALA A 62 -19.89 -29.62 -33.73
N GLY A 63 -18.69 -29.18 -34.09
CA GLY A 63 -17.44 -29.40 -33.35
C GLY A 63 -16.60 -28.12 -33.39
N ASP A 64 -15.28 -28.24 -33.52
CA ASP A 64 -14.40 -27.08 -33.63
C ASP A 64 -14.71 -26.22 -34.87
N ALA A 65 -14.58 -24.89 -34.78
CA ALA A 65 -14.73 -24.02 -35.94
C ALA A 65 -13.40 -23.85 -36.69
N LEU A 66 -12.35 -23.36 -36.02
CA LEU A 66 -11.03 -23.14 -36.61
C LEU A 66 -9.93 -23.75 -35.75
N VAL A 67 -8.94 -24.39 -36.39
CA VAL A 67 -7.79 -25.02 -35.71
C VAL A 67 -6.50 -24.44 -36.28
N VAL A 68 -5.73 -23.72 -35.45
CA VAL A 68 -4.45 -23.13 -35.87
C VAL A 68 -3.34 -24.15 -35.71
N VAL A 69 -2.60 -24.40 -36.80
CA VAL A 69 -1.58 -25.44 -36.88
C VAL A 69 -0.18 -24.92 -37.21
N ALA A 70 -0.01 -23.60 -37.29
CA ALA A 70 1.29 -22.97 -37.55
C ALA A 70 1.58 -21.83 -36.54
N ASP A 71 2.87 -21.55 -36.35
CA ASP A 71 3.36 -20.46 -35.53
C ASP A 71 3.24 -19.11 -36.28
N GLY A 72 3.18 -18.01 -35.54
CA GLY A 72 3.19 -16.65 -36.10
C GLY A 72 1.96 -16.29 -36.93
N VAL A 73 0.88 -17.07 -36.82
CA VAL A 73 -0.35 -16.88 -37.58
C VAL A 73 -1.27 -15.87 -36.90
N THR A 74 -1.81 -14.94 -37.69
CA THR A 74 -2.95 -14.10 -37.30
C THR A 74 -4.25 -14.64 -37.87
N VAL A 75 -5.17 -15.04 -37.00
CA VAL A 75 -6.57 -15.34 -37.32
C VAL A 75 -7.42 -14.11 -36.98
N ASP A 76 -7.76 -13.33 -38.00
CA ASP A 76 -8.71 -12.23 -37.90
C ASP A 76 -10.12 -12.74 -38.25
N LEU A 77 -10.99 -12.80 -37.25
CA LEU A 77 -12.38 -13.21 -37.41
C LEU A 77 -13.23 -12.14 -38.08
N ASN A 78 -12.70 -10.93 -38.32
CA ASN A 78 -13.28 -9.88 -39.16
C ASN A 78 -14.74 -9.53 -38.81
N GLY A 79 -15.06 -9.49 -37.51
CA GLY A 79 -16.38 -9.21 -36.95
C GLY A 79 -17.41 -10.33 -37.16
N LYS A 80 -17.02 -11.46 -37.76
CA LYS A 80 -17.91 -12.59 -38.05
C LYS A 80 -18.30 -13.35 -36.79
N LEU A 81 -19.41 -14.07 -36.91
CA LEU A 81 -19.99 -14.88 -35.86
C LEU A 81 -19.60 -16.35 -36.04
N LEU A 82 -19.04 -16.94 -34.99
CA LEU A 82 -18.87 -18.38 -34.84
C LEU A 82 -19.90 -18.88 -33.82
N THR A 83 -20.72 -19.85 -34.21
CA THR A 83 -21.75 -20.47 -33.35
C THR A 83 -21.46 -21.96 -33.17
N GLY A 84 -21.37 -22.41 -31.92
CA GLY A 84 -21.13 -23.81 -31.56
C GLY A 84 -22.42 -24.59 -31.28
N PRO A 85 -22.29 -25.89 -30.95
CA PRO A 85 -23.42 -26.78 -30.68
C PRO A 85 -24.01 -26.64 -29.27
N GLY A 86 -23.45 -25.78 -28.43
CA GLY A 86 -23.70 -25.64 -27.00
C GLY A 86 -22.51 -26.07 -26.13
N MET A 87 -22.64 -25.87 -24.82
CA MET A 87 -21.58 -26.11 -23.83
C MET A 87 -21.21 -27.59 -23.60
N GLY A 88 -21.95 -28.53 -24.19
CA GLY A 88 -21.84 -29.96 -23.91
C GLY A 88 -22.23 -30.33 -22.46
N PRO A 89 -22.09 -31.61 -22.08
CA PRO A 89 -22.42 -32.09 -20.74
C PRO A 89 -21.45 -31.54 -19.68
N GLN A 90 -21.97 -31.01 -18.56
CA GLN A 90 -21.18 -30.44 -17.46
C GLN A 90 -20.49 -31.52 -16.60
N THR A 91 -19.50 -32.21 -17.18
CA THR A 91 -18.71 -33.23 -16.50
C THR A 91 -17.52 -32.62 -15.72
N TRP A 92 -17.31 -33.12 -14.50
CA TRP A 92 -16.19 -32.80 -13.61
C TRP A 92 -15.46 -34.09 -13.20
N PRO A 93 -14.13 -34.07 -12.99
CA PRO A 93 -13.20 -32.94 -13.02
C PRO A 93 -12.52 -32.66 -14.37
N GLN A 94 -12.71 -33.53 -15.38
CA GLN A 94 -12.17 -33.32 -16.73
C GLN A 94 -13.27 -32.75 -17.63
N PRO A 95 -13.26 -31.44 -17.93
CA PRO A 95 -14.24 -30.87 -18.83
C PRO A 95 -14.09 -31.52 -20.22
N GLN A 96 -15.16 -32.10 -20.72
CA GLN A 96 -15.27 -32.49 -22.13
C GLN A 96 -15.28 -31.21 -22.99
N LEU A 97 -14.14 -30.92 -23.63
CA LEU A 97 -13.93 -29.77 -24.52
C LEU A 97 -14.27 -30.15 -25.97
N ASP A 98 -15.49 -30.62 -26.17
CA ASP A 98 -15.94 -31.26 -27.42
C ASP A 98 -16.11 -30.27 -28.59
N SER A 99 -16.17 -28.98 -28.30
CA SER A 99 -16.35 -27.92 -29.29
C SER A 99 -15.59 -26.65 -28.91
N VAL A 100 -14.72 -26.18 -29.81
CA VAL A 100 -13.93 -24.96 -29.63
C VAL A 100 -14.10 -24.01 -30.82
N GLY A 101 -14.36 -22.73 -30.55
CA GLY A 101 -14.45 -21.72 -31.61
C GLY A 101 -13.12 -21.55 -32.34
N VAL A 102 -12.04 -21.19 -31.63
CA VAL A 102 -10.68 -21.17 -32.17
C VAL A 102 -9.74 -21.94 -31.25
N ARG A 103 -9.15 -23.03 -31.76
CA ARG A 103 -8.19 -23.86 -31.03
C ARG A 103 -6.77 -23.58 -31.48
N VAL A 104 -5.89 -23.36 -30.51
CA VAL A 104 -4.44 -23.21 -30.72
C VAL A 104 -3.72 -24.13 -29.74
N ASP A 105 -2.99 -25.12 -30.27
CA ASP A 105 -2.26 -26.10 -29.46
C ASP A 105 -0.79 -26.17 -29.87
N GLY A 106 0.10 -25.90 -28.90
CA GLY A 106 1.54 -26.08 -29.06
C GLY A 106 2.19 -25.07 -30.01
N ARG A 107 1.61 -23.86 -30.12
CA ARG A 107 2.04 -22.83 -31.09
C ARG A 107 2.68 -21.62 -30.45
N LYS A 108 3.43 -20.86 -31.24
CA LYS A 108 4.11 -19.64 -30.82
C LYS A 108 3.63 -18.43 -31.60
N GLY A 109 3.45 -17.29 -30.93
CA GLY A 109 3.17 -16.01 -31.60
C GLY A 109 1.84 -15.96 -32.37
N VAL A 110 0.86 -16.79 -32.00
CA VAL A 110 -0.45 -16.82 -32.68
C VAL A 110 -1.34 -15.70 -32.16
N THR A 111 -1.99 -14.97 -33.07
CA THR A 111 -2.99 -13.94 -32.73
C THR A 111 -4.38 -14.39 -33.17
N VAL A 112 -5.36 -14.32 -32.28
CA VAL A 112 -6.79 -14.50 -32.57
C VAL A 112 -7.50 -13.19 -32.27
N ARG A 113 -8.20 -12.61 -33.26
CA ARG A 113 -8.77 -11.27 -33.09
C ARG A 113 -10.12 -11.02 -33.76
N ASN A 114 -10.80 -9.99 -33.26
CA ASN A 114 -11.94 -9.30 -33.90
C ASN A 114 -13.10 -10.21 -34.30
N GLY A 115 -13.84 -10.79 -33.36
CA GLY A 115 -14.97 -11.65 -33.72
C GLY A 115 -15.91 -11.95 -32.58
N ARG A 116 -17.05 -12.56 -32.90
CA ARG A 116 -18.04 -13.02 -31.93
C ARG A 116 -18.06 -14.54 -31.93
N ILE A 117 -17.90 -15.15 -30.76
CA ILE A 117 -17.90 -16.60 -30.59
C ILE A 117 -18.91 -16.96 -29.50
N THR A 118 -19.91 -17.76 -29.87
CA THR A 118 -21.03 -18.10 -28.98
C THR A 118 -21.33 -19.59 -28.99
N ASP A 119 -21.87 -20.09 -27.88
CA ASP A 119 -22.43 -21.44 -27.77
C ASP A 119 -21.40 -22.56 -28.07
N PHE A 120 -20.11 -22.33 -27.84
CA PHE A 120 -19.08 -23.39 -27.83
C PHE A 120 -18.81 -23.86 -26.39
N SER A 121 -18.26 -25.06 -26.20
CA SER A 121 -17.69 -25.44 -24.90
C SER A 121 -16.58 -24.45 -24.51
N THR A 122 -15.69 -24.10 -25.44
CA THR A 122 -14.72 -23.01 -25.25
C THR A 122 -14.67 -22.07 -26.44
N ALA A 123 -14.75 -20.75 -26.22
CA ALA A 123 -14.75 -19.81 -27.34
C ALA A 123 -13.36 -19.72 -27.99
N VAL A 124 -12.33 -19.41 -27.21
CA VAL A 124 -10.92 -19.49 -27.63
C VAL A 124 -10.15 -20.35 -26.64
N TYR A 125 -9.46 -21.37 -27.15
CA TYR A 125 -8.64 -22.26 -26.33
C TYR A 125 -7.17 -22.20 -26.77
N PHE A 126 -6.34 -21.63 -25.90
CA PHE A 126 -4.89 -21.68 -26.01
C PHE A 126 -4.37 -22.75 -25.05
N VAL A 127 -3.69 -23.76 -25.60
CA VAL A 127 -3.02 -24.80 -24.81
C VAL A 127 -1.57 -24.93 -25.27
N ARG A 128 -0.62 -24.87 -24.33
CA ARG A 128 0.82 -24.89 -24.63
C ARG A 128 1.24 -23.82 -25.63
N VAL A 129 0.67 -22.62 -25.50
CA VAL A 129 0.98 -21.47 -26.37
C VAL A 129 2.03 -20.58 -25.73
N SER A 130 2.99 -20.10 -26.52
CA SER A 130 4.00 -19.14 -26.07
C SER A 130 3.91 -17.84 -26.88
N GLY A 131 3.72 -16.70 -26.22
CA GLY A 131 3.67 -15.39 -26.90
C GLY A 131 2.39 -15.15 -27.71
N GLY A 132 1.28 -15.81 -27.39
CA GLY A 132 0.02 -15.67 -28.13
C GLY A 132 -0.80 -14.43 -27.76
N THR A 133 -1.64 -13.94 -28.66
CA THR A 133 -2.54 -12.79 -28.42
C THR A 133 -4.01 -13.16 -28.66
N ILE A 134 -4.89 -12.77 -27.74
CA ILE A 134 -6.35 -12.80 -27.91
C ILE A 134 -6.85 -11.37 -27.76
N GLU A 135 -7.38 -10.78 -28.84
CA GLU A 135 -7.80 -9.37 -28.81
C GLU A 135 -9.13 -9.07 -29.50
N GLY A 136 -9.95 -8.18 -28.94
CA GLY A 136 -11.19 -7.76 -29.61
C GLY A 136 -12.20 -8.89 -29.85
N VAL A 137 -12.15 -9.96 -29.06
CA VAL A 137 -13.08 -11.10 -29.15
C VAL A 137 -14.24 -10.90 -28.18
N THR A 138 -15.45 -11.10 -28.66
CA THR A 138 -16.65 -11.25 -27.83
C THR A 138 -16.95 -12.73 -27.64
N ALA A 139 -16.85 -13.23 -26.41
CA ALA A 139 -17.08 -14.64 -26.07
C ALA A 139 -18.29 -14.77 -25.14
N SER A 140 -19.29 -15.57 -25.51
CA SER A 140 -20.50 -15.72 -24.70
C SER A 140 -21.15 -17.10 -24.75
N LYS A 141 -21.96 -17.41 -23.74
CA LYS A 141 -22.75 -18.65 -23.63
C LYS A 141 -21.93 -19.94 -23.72
N GLY A 142 -20.64 -19.87 -23.41
CA GLY A 142 -19.74 -21.01 -23.37
C GLY A 142 -19.50 -21.51 -21.95
N ARG A 143 -18.91 -22.71 -21.83
CA ARG A 143 -18.37 -23.17 -20.54
C ARG A 143 -17.17 -22.33 -20.16
N TYR A 144 -16.26 -22.14 -21.10
CA TYR A 144 -15.15 -21.20 -20.98
C TYR A 144 -15.30 -20.14 -22.06
N GLY A 145 -15.36 -18.86 -21.68
CA GLY A 145 -15.24 -17.77 -22.63
C GLY A 145 -13.86 -17.82 -23.27
N LEU A 146 -12.83 -17.60 -22.46
CA LEU A 146 -11.43 -17.76 -22.84
C LEU A 146 -10.76 -18.75 -21.90
N TYR A 147 -10.09 -19.76 -22.46
CA TYR A 147 -9.30 -20.71 -21.68
C TYR A 147 -7.86 -20.72 -22.16
N VAL A 148 -6.95 -20.43 -21.23
CA VAL A 148 -5.51 -20.44 -21.46
C VAL A 148 -4.90 -21.44 -20.49
N HIS A 149 -4.22 -22.43 -21.03
CA HIS A 149 -3.75 -23.60 -20.30
C HIS A 149 -2.29 -23.92 -20.64
N GLU A 150 -1.45 -24.18 -19.64
CA GLU A 150 -0.02 -24.52 -19.82
C GLU A 150 0.72 -23.54 -20.76
N SER A 151 0.37 -22.25 -20.69
CA SER A 151 0.82 -21.24 -21.66
C SER A 151 1.66 -20.14 -20.99
N GLU A 152 2.46 -19.43 -21.77
CA GLU A 152 3.30 -18.35 -21.27
C GLU A 152 3.30 -17.12 -22.18
N ARG A 153 3.51 -15.95 -21.58
CA ARG A 153 3.64 -14.67 -22.31
C ARG A 153 2.44 -14.35 -23.20
N ALA A 154 1.24 -14.76 -22.79
CA ALA A 154 0.02 -14.46 -23.52
C ALA A 154 -0.38 -12.99 -23.30
N THR A 155 -0.93 -12.34 -24.32
CA THR A 155 -1.56 -11.01 -24.22
C THR A 155 -3.06 -11.15 -24.47
N ILE A 156 -3.88 -10.88 -23.47
CA ILE A 156 -5.34 -10.98 -23.53
C ILE A 156 -5.89 -9.57 -23.33
N ARG A 157 -6.35 -8.92 -24.40
CA ARG A 157 -6.77 -7.53 -24.32
C ARG A 157 -8.01 -7.13 -25.09
N ARG A 158 -8.76 -6.15 -24.58
CA ARG A 158 -9.92 -5.57 -25.28
C ARG A 158 -10.99 -6.59 -25.65
N ASN A 159 -11.14 -7.65 -24.84
CA ASN A 159 -12.15 -8.67 -25.05
C ASN A 159 -13.40 -8.37 -24.22
N VAL A 160 -14.55 -8.83 -24.71
CA VAL A 160 -15.83 -8.80 -23.98
C VAL A 160 -16.24 -10.24 -23.71
N VAL A 161 -16.15 -10.69 -22.46
CA VAL A 161 -16.39 -12.08 -22.08
C VAL A 161 -17.53 -12.12 -21.08
N GLU A 162 -18.70 -12.56 -21.54
CA GLU A 162 -19.93 -12.44 -20.76
C GLU A 162 -20.87 -13.63 -20.89
N ARG A 163 -21.66 -13.89 -19.84
CA ARG A 163 -22.66 -14.96 -19.80
C ARG A 163 -22.08 -16.36 -20.06
N ASN A 164 -20.84 -16.57 -19.65
CA ASN A 164 -20.19 -17.88 -19.64
C ASN A 164 -20.27 -18.51 -18.24
N ILE A 165 -19.96 -19.79 -18.12
CA ILE A 165 -19.73 -20.42 -16.81
C ILE A 165 -18.42 -19.91 -16.23
N TYR A 166 -17.33 -19.97 -17.00
CA TYR A 166 -16.04 -19.35 -16.68
C TYR A 166 -15.81 -18.23 -17.67
N GLY A 167 -15.55 -17.01 -17.19
CA GLY A 167 -15.17 -15.88 -18.05
C GLY A 167 -13.80 -16.13 -18.66
N LEU A 168 -12.76 -15.81 -17.90
CA LEU A 168 -11.37 -16.08 -18.24
C LEU A 168 -10.78 -17.11 -17.28
N HIS A 169 -10.40 -18.28 -17.79
CA HIS A 169 -9.72 -19.31 -17.02
C HIS A 169 -8.25 -19.39 -17.45
N LEU A 170 -7.35 -19.23 -16.49
CA LEU A 170 -5.90 -19.25 -16.65
C LEU A 170 -5.34 -20.37 -15.78
N GLN A 171 -4.98 -21.48 -16.41
CA GLN A 171 -4.43 -22.65 -15.73
C GLN A 171 -2.98 -22.85 -16.12
N ASP A 172 -2.09 -23.02 -15.14
CA ASP A 172 -0.65 -23.23 -15.37
C ASP A 172 -0.06 -22.16 -16.33
N THR A 173 -0.56 -20.93 -16.21
CA THR A 173 -0.24 -19.83 -17.11
C THR A 173 0.72 -18.84 -16.46
N SER A 174 1.74 -18.40 -17.20
CA SER A 174 2.76 -17.51 -16.65
C SER A 174 3.15 -16.32 -17.52
N GLU A 175 3.72 -15.28 -16.89
CA GLU A 175 4.30 -14.11 -17.55
C GLU A 175 3.33 -13.42 -18.54
N SER A 176 2.01 -13.55 -18.32
CA SER A 176 0.99 -13.09 -19.25
C SER A 176 0.39 -11.74 -18.83
N LEU A 177 -0.06 -10.97 -19.82
CA LEU A 177 -0.70 -9.67 -19.67
C LEU A 177 -2.20 -9.78 -19.96
N ILE A 178 -3.01 -9.44 -18.98
CA ILE A 178 -4.48 -9.40 -19.08
C ILE A 178 -4.91 -7.96 -18.88
N GLU A 179 -5.31 -7.27 -19.96
CA GLU A 179 -5.63 -5.85 -19.88
C GLU A 179 -6.84 -5.38 -20.69
N GLU A 180 -7.52 -4.33 -20.22
CA GLU A 180 -8.60 -3.68 -20.96
C GLU A 180 -9.75 -4.64 -21.35
N ASN A 181 -9.99 -5.71 -20.58
CA ASN A 181 -11.08 -6.64 -20.83
C ASN A 181 -12.33 -6.30 -20.00
N ASP A 182 -13.50 -6.59 -20.56
CA ASP A 182 -14.79 -6.63 -19.87
C ASP A 182 -15.14 -8.10 -19.57
N LEU A 183 -15.14 -8.47 -18.28
CA LEU A 183 -15.24 -9.84 -17.78
C LEU A 183 -16.47 -9.97 -16.87
N SER A 184 -17.64 -9.73 -17.44
CA SER A 184 -18.85 -9.42 -16.66
C SER A 184 -19.98 -10.42 -16.86
N ARG A 185 -20.84 -10.54 -15.82
CA ARG A 185 -22.11 -11.29 -15.88
C ARG A 185 -21.97 -12.78 -16.21
N GLN A 186 -20.97 -13.47 -15.67
CA GLN A 186 -20.94 -14.95 -15.68
C GLN A 186 -22.13 -15.51 -14.88
N THR A 187 -22.72 -16.63 -15.30
CA THR A 187 -24.12 -16.99 -14.93
C THR A 187 -24.35 -18.25 -14.09
N TYR A 188 -23.37 -19.15 -13.95
CA TYR A 188 -23.56 -20.45 -13.25
C TYR A 188 -22.85 -20.46 -11.89
N ASN A 189 -23.54 -20.86 -10.81
CA ASN A 189 -22.94 -20.86 -9.47
C ASN A 189 -22.49 -22.28 -9.05
N SER A 190 -21.18 -22.50 -9.15
CA SER A 190 -20.39 -23.65 -8.67
C SER A 190 -20.51 -25.00 -9.38
N PRO A 191 -19.38 -25.57 -9.85
CA PRO A 191 -18.12 -24.88 -10.09
C PRO A 191 -18.27 -23.97 -11.32
N GLY A 192 -17.94 -22.68 -11.16
CA GLY A 192 -18.17 -21.66 -12.19
C GLY A 192 -18.70 -20.35 -11.60
N GLY A 193 -19.00 -19.42 -12.49
CA GLY A 193 -19.50 -18.08 -12.20
C GLY A 193 -18.39 -17.06 -12.01
N TYR A 194 -17.15 -17.41 -12.38
CA TYR A 194 -15.97 -16.59 -12.14
C TYR A 194 -15.76 -15.59 -13.28
N GLY A 195 -15.47 -14.34 -12.96
CA GLY A 195 -14.96 -13.38 -13.94
C GLY A 195 -13.59 -13.81 -14.44
N ILE A 196 -12.65 -13.97 -13.50
CA ILE A 196 -11.32 -14.52 -13.72
C ILE A 196 -11.03 -15.64 -12.73
N TYR A 197 -10.56 -16.78 -13.22
CA TYR A 197 -10.07 -17.86 -12.39
C TYR A 197 -8.62 -18.19 -12.75
N PHE A 198 -7.71 -18.06 -11.78
CA PHE A 198 -6.33 -18.50 -11.91
C PHE A 198 -6.10 -19.76 -11.09
N TYR A 199 -5.55 -20.78 -11.73
CA TYR A 199 -5.14 -22.02 -11.10
C TYR A 199 -3.67 -22.31 -11.43
N GLN A 200 -2.83 -22.35 -10.40
CA GLN A 200 -1.38 -22.60 -10.53
C GLN A 200 -0.63 -21.63 -11.47
N GLY A 201 -1.14 -20.42 -11.67
CA GLY A 201 -0.49 -19.39 -12.49
C GLY A 201 0.59 -18.62 -11.75
N ARG A 202 1.55 -18.03 -12.48
CA ARG A 202 2.60 -17.20 -11.87
C ARG A 202 3.03 -15.99 -12.69
N ALA A 203 3.48 -14.93 -12.02
CA ALA A 203 4.11 -13.77 -12.68
C ALA A 203 3.23 -13.12 -13.75
N ASN A 204 1.89 -13.20 -13.64
CA ASN A 204 0.98 -12.55 -14.57
C ASN A 204 0.65 -11.13 -14.10
N ARG A 205 0.36 -10.23 -15.04
CA ARG A 205 -0.10 -8.86 -14.78
C ARG A 205 -1.54 -8.71 -15.25
N VAL A 206 -2.42 -8.28 -14.35
CA VAL A 206 -3.85 -8.08 -14.60
C VAL A 206 -4.18 -6.62 -14.33
N MET A 207 -4.47 -5.84 -15.38
CA MET A 207 -4.67 -4.40 -15.23
C MET A 207 -5.70 -3.79 -16.17
N ARG A 208 -6.36 -2.71 -15.76
CA ARG A 208 -7.33 -1.97 -16.59
C ARG A 208 -8.53 -2.82 -17.05
N ASN A 209 -8.90 -3.86 -16.30
CA ASN A 209 -10.06 -4.68 -16.60
C ASN A 209 -11.30 -4.21 -15.82
N THR A 210 -12.48 -4.42 -16.39
CA THR A 210 -13.75 -4.32 -15.67
C THR A 210 -14.26 -5.73 -15.37
N ILE A 211 -14.43 -6.04 -14.09
CA ILE A 211 -14.86 -7.35 -13.59
C ILE A 211 -16.12 -7.14 -12.78
N GLU A 212 -17.28 -7.36 -13.41
CA GLU A 212 -18.54 -6.87 -12.90
C GLU A 212 -19.67 -7.93 -12.86
N ASN A 213 -20.41 -7.93 -11.75
CA ASN A 213 -21.67 -8.66 -11.57
C ASN A 213 -21.59 -10.15 -11.92
N ASN A 214 -20.47 -10.80 -11.60
CA ASN A 214 -20.31 -12.24 -11.74
C ASN A 214 -21.01 -12.96 -10.56
N VAL A 215 -21.71 -14.08 -10.86
CA VAL A 215 -22.53 -14.78 -9.85
C VAL A 215 -21.71 -15.51 -8.78
N ASN A 216 -20.41 -15.73 -9.02
CA ASN A 216 -19.45 -16.23 -8.05
C ASN A 216 -18.30 -15.19 -7.90
N TRP A 217 -17.11 -15.61 -7.47
CA TRP A 217 -15.95 -14.73 -7.32
C TRP A 217 -15.67 -13.90 -8.59
N GLY A 218 -15.48 -12.60 -8.45
CA GLY A 218 -14.98 -11.76 -9.54
C GLY A 218 -13.60 -12.23 -9.99
N VAL A 219 -12.68 -12.39 -9.04
CA VAL A 219 -11.35 -13.00 -9.25
C VAL A 219 -11.11 -14.06 -8.20
N TRP A 220 -10.59 -15.23 -8.60
CA TRP A 220 -10.13 -16.24 -7.66
C TRP A 220 -8.74 -16.75 -8.04
N TYR A 221 -7.78 -16.55 -7.13
CA TYR A 221 -6.43 -17.11 -7.20
C TYR A 221 -6.33 -18.39 -6.36
N SER A 222 -6.26 -19.52 -7.05
CA SER A 222 -6.07 -20.85 -6.45
C SER A 222 -4.64 -21.34 -6.71
N SER A 223 -3.83 -21.46 -5.66
CA SER A 223 -2.43 -21.89 -5.74
C SER A 223 -1.56 -21.09 -6.71
N SER A 224 -1.97 -19.86 -7.05
CA SER A 224 -1.28 -18.97 -7.98
C SER A 224 -0.44 -17.95 -7.21
N ARG A 225 0.76 -17.63 -7.70
CA ARG A 225 1.79 -16.86 -6.97
C ARG A 225 2.41 -15.75 -7.79
N GLU A 226 3.00 -14.75 -7.14
CA GLU A 226 3.79 -13.70 -7.80
C GLU A 226 3.02 -12.93 -8.90
N ASN A 227 1.68 -12.92 -8.87
CA ASN A 227 0.87 -12.16 -9.81
C ASN A 227 0.69 -10.72 -9.33
N VAL A 228 0.50 -9.78 -10.26
CA VAL A 228 0.29 -8.35 -9.96
C VAL A 228 -1.08 -7.93 -10.52
N PHE A 229 -1.98 -7.47 -9.65
CA PHE A 229 -3.35 -7.08 -9.96
C PHE A 229 -3.59 -5.62 -9.55
N PHE A 230 -3.69 -4.71 -10.51
CA PHE A 230 -3.78 -3.26 -10.25
C PHE A 230 -4.55 -2.53 -11.35
N HIS A 231 -5.07 -1.33 -11.08
CA HIS A 231 -5.87 -0.53 -12.03
C HIS A 231 -7.10 -1.27 -12.58
N ASN A 232 -7.75 -2.13 -11.79
CA ASN A 232 -8.98 -2.79 -12.22
C ASN A 232 -10.21 -2.19 -11.54
N ASN A 233 -11.36 -2.26 -12.21
CA ASN A 233 -12.65 -1.97 -11.61
C ASN A 233 -13.33 -3.28 -11.21
N VAL A 234 -13.55 -3.49 -9.91
CA VAL A 234 -14.17 -4.71 -9.38
C VAL A 234 -15.51 -4.39 -8.73
N ILE A 235 -16.60 -4.86 -9.35
CA ILE A 235 -17.95 -4.32 -9.11
C ILE A 235 -18.97 -5.43 -8.88
N GLY A 236 -19.61 -5.47 -7.71
CA GLY A 236 -20.84 -6.24 -7.50
C GLY A 236 -20.72 -7.77 -7.67
N ASN A 237 -19.52 -8.33 -7.62
CA ASN A 237 -19.32 -9.78 -7.70
C ASN A 237 -19.62 -10.44 -6.34
N ARG A 238 -19.94 -11.74 -6.34
CA ARG A 238 -20.38 -12.44 -5.13
C ARG A 238 -19.54 -13.69 -4.84
N PRO A 239 -18.43 -13.58 -4.07
CA PRO A 239 -17.81 -12.34 -3.53
C PRO A 239 -16.90 -11.61 -4.55
N GLN A 240 -16.29 -10.48 -4.16
CA GLN A 240 -15.44 -9.68 -5.05
C GLN A 240 -14.19 -10.44 -5.51
N VAL A 241 -13.31 -10.80 -4.58
CA VAL A 241 -12.01 -11.42 -4.90
C VAL A 241 -11.49 -12.34 -3.80
N SER A 242 -10.78 -13.40 -4.18
CA SER A 242 -10.15 -14.35 -3.24
C SER A 242 -8.71 -14.68 -3.64
N ASP A 243 -7.84 -14.73 -2.65
CA ASP A 243 -6.45 -15.15 -2.75
C ASP A 243 -6.10 -16.22 -1.72
N SER A 244 -5.45 -17.28 -2.19
CA SER A 244 -4.96 -18.39 -1.36
C SER A 244 -3.49 -18.24 -0.96
N ARG A 245 -2.80 -17.19 -1.43
CA ARG A 245 -1.37 -16.95 -1.21
C ARG A 245 -1.09 -15.53 -0.69
N THR A 246 0.10 -15.35 -0.15
CA THR A 246 0.59 -14.08 0.42
C THR A 246 1.51 -13.31 -0.52
N ASP A 247 1.91 -13.90 -1.65
CA ASP A 247 2.96 -13.41 -2.56
C ASP A 247 2.40 -12.83 -3.87
N ASN A 248 1.08 -12.73 -4.02
CA ASN A 248 0.46 -11.90 -5.07
C ASN A 248 0.32 -10.46 -4.57
N LEU A 249 0.54 -9.51 -5.47
CA LEU A 249 0.42 -8.09 -5.21
C LEU A 249 -0.90 -7.58 -5.79
N TRP A 250 -1.71 -6.95 -4.94
CA TRP A 250 -2.98 -6.32 -5.32
C TRP A 250 -2.82 -4.82 -5.60
N HIS A 251 -1.61 -4.42 -5.97
CA HIS A 251 -1.22 -3.08 -6.38
C HIS A 251 0.04 -3.19 -7.26
N ASP A 252 0.34 -2.13 -8.00
CA ASP A 252 1.61 -2.02 -8.71
C ASP A 252 2.73 -1.58 -7.75
N PRO A 253 3.79 -2.39 -7.56
CA PRO A 253 4.81 -2.11 -6.56
C PRO A 253 5.67 -0.87 -6.87
N GLU A 254 5.72 -0.44 -8.12
CA GLU A 254 6.49 0.73 -8.58
C GLU A 254 5.72 2.02 -8.36
N THR A 255 4.49 2.11 -8.86
CA THR A 255 3.65 3.31 -8.75
C THR A 255 2.92 3.44 -7.42
N LYS A 256 2.81 2.34 -6.66
CA LYS A 256 2.01 2.25 -5.43
C LYS A 256 0.54 2.62 -5.69
N GLU A 257 -0.02 2.00 -6.72
CA GLU A 257 -1.40 2.21 -7.14
C GLU A 257 -2.15 0.88 -7.20
N GLY A 258 -3.33 0.84 -6.58
CA GLY A 258 -4.16 -0.35 -6.44
C GLY A 258 -5.29 -0.39 -7.44
N ASN A 259 -6.45 -0.85 -6.98
CA ASN A 259 -7.65 -1.07 -7.78
C ASN A 259 -8.81 -0.24 -7.24
N TRP A 260 -9.88 -0.11 -8.03
CA TRP A 260 -11.13 0.44 -7.54
C TRP A 260 -12.10 -0.69 -7.18
N TRP A 261 -12.66 -0.61 -5.97
CA TRP A 261 -13.56 -1.60 -5.41
C TRP A 261 -14.91 -0.95 -5.09
N ALA A 262 -15.97 -1.39 -5.76
CA ALA A 262 -17.28 -0.74 -5.64
C ALA A 262 -17.90 -0.79 -4.23
N ASP A 263 -17.45 -1.72 -3.38
CA ASP A 263 -17.89 -1.92 -2.00
C ASP A 263 -16.92 -1.34 -0.96
N HIS A 264 -15.86 -0.64 -1.39
CA HIS A 264 -14.93 0.02 -0.48
C HIS A 264 -15.54 1.29 0.12
N VAL A 265 -15.38 1.44 1.44
CA VAL A 265 -15.93 2.56 2.24
C VAL A 265 -14.83 3.36 2.94
N GLY A 266 -13.59 3.22 2.47
CA GLY A 266 -12.44 3.92 3.01
C GLY A 266 -12.51 5.44 2.85
N ARG A 267 -11.56 6.13 3.47
CA ARG A 267 -11.39 7.59 3.37
C ARG A 267 -10.09 7.92 2.68
N ASP A 268 -10.04 9.09 2.07
CA ASP A 268 -8.87 9.71 1.48
C ASP A 268 -8.65 11.05 2.21
N GLY A 269 -7.76 11.02 3.19
CA GLY A 269 -7.50 12.09 4.13
C GLY A 269 -6.57 13.17 3.57
N ASP A 270 -5.71 12.82 2.62
CA ASP A 270 -4.80 13.75 1.95
C ASP A 270 -5.30 14.22 0.56
N SER A 271 -6.43 13.68 0.11
CA SER A 271 -7.12 14.01 -1.15
C SER A 271 -6.28 13.71 -2.40
N ASP A 272 -5.46 12.66 -2.36
CA ASP A 272 -4.61 12.25 -3.48
C ASP A 272 -5.30 11.28 -4.48
N GLY A 273 -6.55 10.89 -4.20
CA GLY A 273 -7.38 10.00 -5.00
C GLY A 273 -7.28 8.52 -4.59
N ILE A 274 -6.45 8.19 -3.60
CA ILE A 274 -6.27 6.86 -3.03
C ILE A 274 -6.79 6.83 -1.61
N SER A 275 -7.40 5.73 -1.22
CA SER A 275 -7.89 5.54 0.13
C SER A 275 -6.75 5.22 1.09
N ASP A 276 -6.71 5.94 2.22
CA ASP A 276 -5.86 5.62 3.36
C ASP A 276 -6.30 4.35 4.11
N THR A 277 -7.38 3.71 3.66
CA THR A 277 -7.89 2.46 4.22
C THR A 277 -7.66 1.35 3.20
N PRO A 278 -6.81 0.36 3.50
CA PRO A 278 -6.61 -0.78 2.61
C PRO A 278 -7.91 -1.56 2.35
N TYR A 279 -8.03 -2.12 1.16
CA TYR A 279 -9.12 -3.04 0.81
C TYR A 279 -8.68 -4.49 1.07
N ALA A 280 -9.50 -5.24 1.80
CA ALA A 280 -9.17 -6.61 2.18
C ALA A 280 -9.46 -7.61 1.05
N ILE A 281 -8.51 -8.49 0.78
CA ILE A 281 -8.67 -9.60 -0.17
C ILE A 281 -9.05 -10.85 0.63
N LEU A 282 -10.17 -11.49 0.26
CA LEU A 282 -10.65 -12.67 0.98
C LEU A 282 -9.75 -13.89 0.70
N GLY A 283 -9.87 -14.93 1.52
CA GLY A 283 -9.13 -16.19 1.34
C GLY A 283 -7.97 -16.38 2.32
N ALA A 284 -7.30 -17.52 2.22
CA ALA A 284 -6.25 -17.93 3.17
C ALA A 284 -4.95 -17.10 3.05
N GLY A 285 -4.79 -16.35 1.95
CA GLY A 285 -3.65 -15.47 1.72
C GLY A 285 -3.58 -14.27 2.66
N ASN A 286 -4.71 -13.84 3.25
CA ASN A 286 -4.79 -12.70 4.17
C ASN A 286 -4.06 -11.43 3.67
N THR A 287 -4.16 -11.15 2.37
CA THR A 287 -3.52 -9.99 1.74
C THR A 287 -4.51 -8.82 1.59
N VAL A 288 -4.00 -7.66 1.21
CA VAL A 288 -4.77 -6.43 1.01
C VAL A 288 -4.34 -5.75 -0.30
N ASP A 289 -5.23 -4.95 -0.86
CA ASP A 289 -4.85 -3.84 -1.72
C ASP A 289 -4.60 -2.62 -0.80
N PRO A 290 -3.34 -2.20 -0.60
CA PRO A 290 -3.01 -1.07 0.26
C PRO A 290 -3.30 0.28 -0.38
N TYR A 291 -3.54 0.35 -1.69
CA TYR A 291 -3.76 1.60 -2.41
C TYR A 291 -5.08 1.62 -3.19
N PRO A 292 -6.25 1.38 -2.54
CA PRO A 292 -7.54 1.40 -3.23
C PRO A 292 -7.82 2.78 -3.82
N PHE A 293 -8.22 2.87 -5.08
CA PHE A 293 -8.71 4.13 -5.63
C PHE A 293 -10.05 4.51 -4.99
N MET A 294 -10.29 5.81 -4.82
CA MET A 294 -11.54 6.35 -4.27
C MET A 294 -12.70 6.37 -5.28
N GLU A 295 -12.38 6.29 -6.57
CA GLU A 295 -13.37 6.31 -7.64
C GLU A 295 -13.01 5.39 -8.80
N ARG A 296 -14.04 5.01 -9.55
CA ARG A 296 -13.92 4.22 -10.77
C ARG A 296 -12.95 4.89 -11.74
N ASP A 297 -12.05 4.09 -12.31
CA ASP A 297 -11.01 4.54 -13.24
C ASP A 297 -10.09 5.63 -12.67
N GLY A 298 -9.92 5.70 -11.34
CA GLY A 298 -9.17 6.76 -10.66
C GLY A 298 -7.73 6.95 -11.17
N TRP A 299 -7.07 5.87 -11.58
CA TRP A 299 -5.72 5.90 -12.19
C TRP A 299 -5.63 6.74 -13.48
N THR A 300 -6.76 6.95 -14.18
CA THR A 300 -6.78 7.77 -15.41
C THR A 300 -6.86 9.28 -15.13
N LYS A 301 -7.28 9.66 -13.93
CA LYS A 301 -7.50 11.05 -13.52
C LYS A 301 -6.40 11.57 -12.59
N LYS A 302 -5.65 10.67 -11.96
CA LYS A 302 -4.52 11.01 -11.10
C LYS A 302 -3.44 11.73 -11.94
N THR A 303 -2.92 12.84 -11.43
CA THR A 303 -1.95 13.70 -12.16
C THR A 303 -0.53 13.66 -11.56
N GLY A 304 -0.31 12.91 -10.48
CA GLY A 304 1.00 12.67 -9.88
C GLY A 304 1.09 11.23 -9.35
N LEU A 305 2.29 10.68 -9.17
CA LEU A 305 2.47 9.33 -8.62
C LEU A 305 2.06 9.29 -7.14
N THR A 306 1.58 8.15 -6.63
CA THR A 306 1.36 7.95 -5.18
C THR A 306 2.65 8.10 -4.38
N VAL A 307 3.78 7.81 -5.03
CA VAL A 307 5.14 7.94 -4.53
C VAL A 307 5.65 9.39 -4.55
N ASP A 308 5.01 10.29 -5.31
CA ASP A 308 5.48 11.65 -5.46
C ASP A 308 4.97 12.56 -4.34
N HIS A 309 5.91 12.87 -3.45
CA HIS A 309 6.02 14.11 -2.69
C HIS A 309 4.76 14.57 -1.95
N TYR A 310 4.73 14.25 -0.66
CA TYR A 310 4.06 15.10 0.31
C TYR A 310 4.38 16.57 0.01
N ARG A 311 3.33 17.34 -0.25
CA ARG A 311 3.41 18.79 -0.22
C ARG A 311 2.99 19.18 1.19
N PRO A 312 3.91 19.70 2.02
CA PRO A 312 3.55 20.21 3.33
C PRO A 312 2.34 21.14 3.19
N PRO A 313 1.33 21.02 4.07
CA PRO A 313 0.24 21.97 4.06
C PRO A 313 0.85 23.37 4.15
N PRO A 314 0.36 24.34 3.35
CA PRO A 314 0.93 25.68 3.32
C PRO A 314 1.00 26.23 4.75
N PRO A 315 2.08 26.97 5.10
CA PRO A 315 2.26 27.55 6.43
C PRO A 315 0.97 28.23 6.88
N ARG A 316 0.32 27.69 7.91
CA ARG A 316 -0.88 28.31 8.49
C ARG A 316 -0.45 29.57 9.23
N ALA A 317 -1.29 30.61 9.22
CA ALA A 317 -1.06 31.82 10.01
C ALA A 317 -0.79 31.45 11.48
N ALA A 318 0.12 32.19 12.13
CA ALA A 318 0.55 31.93 13.50
C ALA A 318 -0.63 31.98 14.48
N ARG A 319 -1.14 30.79 14.79
CA ARG A 319 -2.00 30.52 15.95
C ARG A 319 -1.17 30.61 17.21
N ASP A 320 -1.81 30.86 18.35
CA ASP A 320 -1.08 30.89 19.62
C ASP A 320 -0.51 29.50 19.90
N VAL A 321 0.77 29.42 20.25
CA VAL A 321 1.43 28.13 20.52
C VAL A 321 1.24 27.80 21.99
N ARG A 322 0.82 26.57 22.27
CA ARG A 322 0.81 25.99 23.61
C ARG A 322 1.63 24.73 23.63
N VAL A 323 2.57 24.65 24.56
CA VAL A 323 3.32 23.41 24.82
C VAL A 323 2.57 22.65 25.90
N VAL A 324 2.08 21.46 25.59
CA VAL A 324 1.41 20.59 26.55
C VAL A 324 2.42 19.57 27.06
N ALA A 325 2.64 19.54 28.36
CA ALA A 325 3.57 18.63 29.02
C ALA A 325 2.83 17.60 29.88
N VAL A 326 3.30 16.36 29.84
CA VAL A 326 3.04 15.37 30.89
C VAL A 326 4.10 15.55 31.96
N SER A 327 3.69 15.99 33.15
CA SER A 327 4.60 16.37 34.23
C SER A 327 4.00 15.97 35.59
N GLY A 328 4.69 15.08 36.31
CA GLY A 328 4.23 14.63 37.64
C GLY A 328 2.87 13.92 37.61
N GLY A 329 2.60 13.14 36.56
CA GLY A 329 1.34 12.41 36.37
C GLY A 329 0.15 13.27 35.94
N LYS A 330 0.38 14.49 35.45
CA LYS A 330 -0.67 15.45 35.06
C LYS A 330 -0.36 16.12 33.73
N LEU A 331 -1.40 16.57 33.03
CA LEU A 331 -1.27 17.48 31.91
C LEU A 331 -1.13 18.93 32.37
N VAL A 332 -0.14 19.61 31.83
CA VAL A 332 0.14 21.03 32.04
C VAL A 332 0.25 21.72 30.68
N ALA A 333 -0.50 22.81 30.48
CA ALA A 333 -0.35 23.66 29.31
C ALA A 333 0.57 24.84 29.64
N ALA A 334 1.63 25.00 28.86
CA ALA A 334 2.60 26.06 28.97
C ALA A 334 2.52 27.00 27.76
N SER A 335 2.69 28.30 28.01
CA SER A 335 2.70 29.33 27.00
C SER A 335 4.15 29.82 26.79
N PRO A 336 4.74 29.58 25.61
CA PRO A 336 6.09 30.04 25.30
C PRO A 336 6.26 31.56 25.33
N ARG A 337 5.20 32.34 25.14
CA ARG A 337 5.32 33.80 25.02
C ARG A 337 5.40 34.51 26.36
N ASP A 338 4.63 34.05 27.35
CA ASP A 338 4.55 34.68 28.68
C ASP A 338 5.20 33.84 29.79
N GLY A 339 5.71 32.64 29.45
CA GLY A 339 6.42 31.76 30.37
C GLY A 339 5.54 31.16 31.46
N ARG A 340 4.21 31.14 31.28
CA ARG A 340 3.26 30.60 32.26
C ARG A 340 2.93 29.14 31.97
N ALA A 341 2.80 28.35 33.03
CA ALA A 341 2.36 26.96 32.99
C ALA A 341 1.13 26.77 33.87
N THR A 342 0.08 26.14 33.32
CA THR A 342 -1.23 25.97 33.98
C THR A 342 -1.65 24.50 33.90
N PRO A 343 -2.01 23.85 35.02
CA PRO A 343 -2.56 22.49 35.01
C PRO A 343 -3.88 22.42 34.23
N LEU A 344 -4.07 21.38 33.42
CA LEU A 344 -5.32 21.12 32.70
C LEU A 344 -6.33 20.28 33.50
N GLY A 345 -5.98 19.88 34.73
CA GLY A 345 -6.88 19.14 35.62
C GLY A 345 -7.10 17.66 35.25
N VAL A 346 -6.32 17.13 34.30
CA VAL A 346 -6.40 15.74 33.85
C VAL A 346 -5.10 15.01 34.16
N GLY A 347 -5.23 13.81 34.75
CA GLY A 347 -4.10 12.90 34.98
C GLY A 347 -3.63 12.27 33.69
N ALA A 348 -2.33 12.09 33.53
CA ALA A 348 -1.75 11.46 32.35
C ALA A 348 -0.35 10.90 32.67
N THR A 349 -0.06 9.73 32.13
CA THR A 349 1.30 9.16 32.04
C THR A 349 1.85 9.28 30.63
N GLN A 350 0.99 9.44 29.63
CA GLN A 350 1.33 9.72 28.24
C GLN A 350 0.29 10.65 27.61
N ALA A 351 0.66 11.26 26.49
CA ALA A 351 -0.26 12.07 25.71
C ALA A 351 0.03 12.01 24.22
N ALA A 352 -0.98 12.28 23.40
CA ALA A 352 -0.83 12.51 21.96
C ALA A 352 -1.66 13.71 21.51
N LEU A 353 -1.20 14.42 20.49
CA LEU A 353 -1.94 15.52 19.89
C LEU A 353 -2.74 15.02 18.68
N ALA A 354 -4.03 15.35 18.62
CA ALA A 354 -4.87 15.09 17.47
C ALA A 354 -4.54 16.01 16.29
N ASN A 355 -4.99 15.65 15.08
CA ASN A 355 -4.61 16.38 13.86
C ASN A 355 -5.25 17.76 13.73
N ASP A 356 -6.24 18.07 14.55
CA ASP A 356 -6.76 19.44 14.69
C ASP A 356 -5.75 20.39 15.36
N ALA A 357 -4.61 19.84 15.82
CA ALA A 357 -3.54 20.49 16.55
C ALA A 357 -3.99 21.14 17.86
N ARG A 358 -5.13 20.74 18.41
CA ARG A 358 -5.76 21.38 19.58
C ARG A 358 -6.25 20.39 20.62
N THR A 359 -6.76 19.24 20.19
CA THR A 359 -7.21 18.17 21.07
C THR A 359 -6.02 17.30 21.49
N VAL A 360 -5.89 17.06 22.79
CA VAL A 360 -4.86 16.20 23.39
C VAL A 360 -5.53 14.95 23.93
N TYR A 361 -5.08 13.78 23.48
CA TYR A 361 -5.47 12.50 24.06
C TYR A 361 -4.56 12.20 25.25
N ALA A 362 -5.10 12.36 26.45
CA ALA A 362 -4.47 12.07 27.73
C ALA A 362 -4.65 10.59 28.06
N LEU A 363 -3.55 9.85 28.20
CA LEU A 363 -3.56 8.45 28.56
C LEU A 363 -3.08 8.27 30.00
N ASP A 364 -3.83 7.52 30.80
CA ASP A 364 -3.47 7.12 32.15
C ASP A 364 -3.84 5.64 32.38
N GLY A 365 -2.87 4.76 32.17
CA GLY A 365 -3.05 3.30 32.26
C GLY A 365 -4.08 2.79 31.27
N ARG A 366 -5.29 2.50 31.75
CA ARG A 366 -6.42 2.02 30.92
C ARG A 366 -7.45 3.10 30.62
N SER A 367 -7.18 4.36 30.95
CA SER A 367 -8.12 5.46 30.73
C SER A 367 -7.59 6.40 29.66
N LEU A 368 -8.43 6.72 28.66
CA LEU A 368 -8.15 7.74 27.65
C LEU A 368 -9.17 8.88 27.77
N VAL A 369 -8.68 10.12 27.77
CA VAL A 369 -9.50 11.34 27.81
C VAL A 369 -9.04 12.30 26.71
N ALA A 370 -9.97 12.83 25.93
CA ALA A 370 -9.68 13.93 25.01
C ALA A 370 -9.82 15.27 25.74
N VAL A 371 -8.81 16.13 25.67
CA VAL A 371 -8.72 17.42 26.37
C VAL A 371 -8.42 18.53 25.36
N ASP A 372 -9.19 19.62 25.39
CA ASP A 372 -8.87 20.83 24.61
C ASP A 372 -7.70 21.57 25.26
N ALA A 373 -6.58 21.73 24.54
CA ALA A 373 -5.35 22.31 25.07
C ALA A 373 -5.46 23.80 25.45
N GLY A 374 -6.48 24.51 24.99
CA GLY A 374 -6.66 25.94 25.27
C GLY A 374 -7.57 26.22 26.45
N THR A 375 -8.62 25.41 26.60
CA THR A 375 -9.65 25.60 27.62
C THR A 375 -9.55 24.62 28.79
N GLY A 376 -8.86 23.49 28.59
CA GLY A 376 -8.85 22.38 29.55
C GLY A 376 -10.16 21.58 29.59
N ALA A 377 -11.11 21.85 28.68
CA ALA A 377 -12.34 21.08 28.60
C ALA A 377 -12.03 19.62 28.24
N ALA A 378 -12.55 18.68 29.03
CA ALA A 378 -12.27 17.26 28.90
C ALA A 378 -13.52 16.46 28.50
N SER A 379 -13.34 15.45 27.65
CA SER A 379 -14.37 14.46 27.31
C SER A 379 -14.64 13.52 28.50
N PRO A 380 -15.71 12.72 28.45
CA PRO A 380 -15.83 11.53 29.29
C PRO A 380 -14.62 10.60 29.12
N ARG A 381 -14.31 9.83 30.16
CA ARG A 381 -13.26 8.81 30.16
C ARG A 381 -13.68 7.63 29.27
N LEU A 382 -12.77 7.19 28.41
CA LEU A 382 -12.87 5.96 27.65
C LEU A 382 -12.01 4.88 28.31
N GLU A 383 -12.61 3.74 28.61
CA GLU A 383 -11.92 2.60 29.22
C GLU A 383 -11.31 1.69 28.14
N LEU A 384 -10.03 1.39 28.30
CA LEU A 384 -9.24 0.59 27.36
C LEU A 384 -9.20 -0.88 27.79
N THR A 385 -9.05 -1.74 26.79
CA THR A 385 -8.88 -3.18 27.01
C THR A 385 -7.42 -3.57 27.23
N VAL A 386 -6.47 -2.71 26.86
CA VAL A 386 -5.03 -2.89 27.05
C VAL A 386 -4.48 -1.97 28.15
N ASP A 387 -3.49 -2.46 28.90
CA ASP A 387 -2.69 -1.61 29.81
C ASP A 387 -1.74 -0.80 28.95
N ALA A 388 -2.16 0.41 28.56
CA ALA A 388 -1.48 1.15 27.52
C ALA A 388 -0.20 1.82 28.05
N LEU A 389 0.88 1.62 27.31
CA LEU A 389 2.20 2.22 27.51
C LEU A 389 2.33 3.54 26.75
N GLN A 390 1.74 3.66 25.57
CA GLN A 390 1.78 4.87 24.74
C GLN A 390 0.51 5.05 23.93
N VAL A 391 0.27 6.31 23.54
CA VAL A 391 -0.81 6.73 22.65
C VAL A 391 -0.24 7.57 21.51
N VAL A 392 -0.83 7.44 20.33
CA VAL A 392 -0.69 8.34 19.18
C VAL A 392 -2.07 8.63 18.60
N ALA A 393 -2.29 9.84 18.10
CA ALA A 393 -3.49 10.12 17.33
C ALA A 393 -3.36 9.51 15.94
N ASN A 394 -4.43 8.88 15.45
CA ASN A 394 -4.50 8.51 14.06
C ASN A 394 -4.69 9.76 13.21
N ARG A 395 -4.08 9.79 12.02
CA ARG A 395 -4.13 10.94 11.13
C ARG A 395 -5.49 11.18 10.46
N ASP A 396 -6.42 10.23 10.59
CA ASP A 396 -7.82 10.33 10.14
C ASP A 396 -8.68 11.35 10.94
N GLY A 397 -8.15 11.88 12.05
CA GLY A 397 -8.84 12.87 12.90
C GLY A 397 -10.00 12.31 13.73
N ARG A 398 -10.16 10.99 13.75
CA ARG A 398 -11.25 10.28 14.43
C ARG A 398 -10.75 9.25 15.41
N ASN A 399 -9.67 8.54 15.09
CA ASN A 399 -9.17 7.43 15.86
C ASN A 399 -7.91 7.81 16.65
N ALA A 400 -7.69 7.13 17.77
CA ALA A 400 -6.42 7.08 18.47
C ALA A 400 -5.91 5.63 18.48
N PHE A 401 -4.59 5.47 18.48
CA PHE A 401 -3.95 4.19 18.68
C PHE A 401 -3.24 4.17 20.01
N VAL A 402 -3.40 3.08 20.73
CA VAL A 402 -2.63 2.81 21.96
C VAL A 402 -1.86 1.51 21.78
N ILE A 403 -0.68 1.44 22.38
CA ILE A 403 0.10 0.20 22.49
C ILE A 403 0.28 -0.15 23.96
N GLY A 404 0.08 -1.41 24.32
CA GLY A 404 0.45 -1.99 25.61
C GLY A 404 1.73 -2.82 25.53
N PRO A 405 1.93 -3.78 26.44
CA PRO A 405 3.05 -4.72 26.37
C PRO A 405 2.86 -5.93 25.44
N ALA A 406 1.62 -6.21 25.01
CA ALA A 406 1.30 -7.42 24.23
C ALA A 406 0.15 -7.23 23.22
N ALA A 407 -0.38 -6.00 23.12
CA ALA A 407 -1.44 -5.67 22.18
C ALA A 407 -1.55 -4.16 21.95
N ALA A 408 -2.00 -3.79 20.77
CA ALA A 408 -2.44 -2.45 20.42
C ALA A 408 -3.97 -2.37 20.48
N GLU A 409 -4.51 -1.17 20.54
CA GLU A 409 -5.94 -0.91 20.44
C GLU A 409 -6.18 0.37 19.63
N GLN A 410 -7.07 0.30 18.64
CA GLN A 410 -7.59 1.46 17.92
C GLN A 410 -8.89 1.88 18.55
N ILE A 411 -9.04 3.17 18.85
CA ILE A 411 -10.19 3.72 19.56
C ILE A 411 -10.79 4.82 18.70
N ASP A 412 -12.07 4.68 18.35
CA ASP A 412 -12.86 5.81 17.84
C ASP A 412 -13.20 6.70 19.03
N VAL A 413 -12.49 7.83 19.13
CA VAL A 413 -12.55 8.69 20.30
C VAL A 413 -13.91 9.39 20.42
N ARG A 414 -14.70 9.45 19.34
CA ARG A 414 -16.05 10.03 19.35
C ARG A 414 -17.13 9.00 19.62
N ALA A 415 -17.03 7.82 19.02
CA ALA A 415 -18.01 6.76 19.20
C ALA A 415 -17.79 5.95 20.50
N GLY A 416 -16.60 6.03 21.10
CA GLY A 416 -16.23 5.26 22.29
C GLY A 416 -16.08 3.77 22.01
N THR A 417 -15.98 3.38 20.73
CA THR A 417 -15.76 2.00 20.30
C THR A 417 -14.27 1.74 20.10
N SER A 418 -13.79 0.55 20.48
CA SER A 418 -12.40 0.18 20.27
C SER A 418 -12.22 -1.22 19.70
N THR A 419 -11.06 -1.45 19.06
CA THR A 419 -10.67 -2.74 18.48
C THR A 419 -9.26 -3.10 18.95
N ARG A 420 -9.08 -4.30 19.50
CA ARG A 420 -7.80 -4.81 20.05
C ARG A 420 -7.03 -5.66 19.04
N PHE A 421 -5.71 -5.50 19.02
CA PHE A 421 -4.78 -6.17 18.12
C PHE A 421 -3.60 -6.78 18.91
N PRO A 422 -3.56 -8.10 19.16
CA PRO A 422 -2.40 -8.74 19.78
C PRO A 422 -1.18 -8.72 18.86
N TYR A 423 0.00 -8.60 19.44
CA TYR A 423 1.29 -8.78 18.77
C TYR A 423 2.27 -9.49 19.71
N GLU A 424 3.44 -9.86 19.20
CA GLU A 424 4.52 -10.44 20.00
C GLU A 424 5.56 -9.38 20.41
N GLY A 425 6.08 -9.49 21.63
CA GLY A 425 7.08 -8.56 22.16
C GLY A 425 6.46 -7.36 22.90
N ALA A 426 7.32 -6.62 23.62
CA ALA A 426 6.96 -5.45 24.41
C ALA A 426 7.49 -4.19 23.71
N PRO A 427 6.67 -3.50 22.90
CA PRO A 427 7.13 -2.34 22.16
C PRO A 427 7.43 -1.17 23.09
N SER A 428 8.46 -0.40 22.75
CA SER A 428 8.91 0.76 23.54
C SER A 428 8.52 2.10 22.95
N ALA A 429 8.08 2.13 21.69
CA ALA A 429 7.63 3.34 21.00
C ALA A 429 6.60 2.99 19.92
N ILE A 430 5.75 3.96 19.57
CA ILE A 430 4.80 3.88 18.46
C ILE A 430 4.84 5.16 17.62
N ALA A 431 4.69 5.01 16.30
CA ALA A 431 4.36 6.07 15.36
C ALA A 431 3.18 5.62 14.47
N ALA A 432 2.26 6.52 14.12
CA ALA A 432 1.14 6.22 13.23
C ALA A 432 1.42 6.75 11.82
N SER A 433 1.21 5.92 10.79
CA SER A 433 1.33 6.31 9.39
C SER A 433 0.28 7.35 9.00
N TYR A 434 0.66 8.21 8.07
CA TYR A 434 -0.23 9.24 7.51
C TYR A 434 -1.05 8.72 6.35
N LYS A 435 -0.52 7.74 5.61
CA LYS A 435 -1.09 7.33 4.33
C LYS A 435 -1.96 6.07 4.38
N HIS A 436 -1.92 5.24 5.43
CA HIS A 436 -2.51 3.88 5.31
C HIS A 436 -3.12 3.25 6.58
N ASN A 437 -3.54 4.01 7.60
CA ASN A 437 -4.05 3.49 8.88
C ASN A 437 -3.12 2.41 9.51
N GLN A 438 -1.80 2.56 9.29
CA GLN A 438 -0.75 1.67 9.80
C GLN A 438 -0.18 2.23 11.11
N MET A 439 0.29 1.34 11.96
CA MET A 439 1.09 1.68 13.15
C MET A 439 2.48 1.07 13.01
N PHE A 440 3.52 1.84 13.32
CA PHE A 440 4.90 1.39 13.40
C PHE A 440 5.31 1.34 14.86
N ILE A 441 5.66 0.15 15.35
CA ILE A 441 6.03 -0.06 16.75
C ILE A 441 7.50 -0.47 16.86
N ALA A 442 8.22 0.14 17.79
CA ALA A 442 9.61 -0.20 18.07
C ALA A 442 9.68 -1.51 18.84
N THR A 443 10.39 -2.50 18.32
CA THR A 443 10.59 -3.80 18.98
C THR A 443 12.08 -4.09 19.13
N ARG A 444 12.42 -5.24 19.73
CA ARG A 444 13.83 -5.64 19.91
C ARG A 444 14.57 -5.84 18.58
N ASP A 445 13.85 -6.21 17.53
CA ASP A 445 14.41 -6.60 16.23
C ASP A 445 14.39 -5.43 15.22
N GLY A 446 13.69 -4.35 15.52
CA GLY A 446 13.64 -3.14 14.70
C GLY A 446 12.30 -2.42 14.83
N ILE A 447 11.62 -2.20 13.69
CA ILE A 447 10.28 -1.61 13.64
C ILE A 447 9.31 -2.60 13.04
N ASP A 448 8.28 -2.98 13.78
CA ASP A 448 7.18 -3.76 13.25
C ASP A 448 6.08 -2.82 12.73
N MET A 449 5.61 -3.06 11.51
CA MET A 449 4.42 -2.39 10.99
C MET A 449 3.20 -3.26 11.27
N LEU A 450 2.14 -2.67 11.83
CA LEU A 450 0.84 -3.29 12.08
C LEU A 450 -0.21 -2.67 11.16
N TYR A 451 -0.97 -3.51 10.44
CA TYR A 451 -2.22 -3.06 9.80
C TYR A 451 -3.37 -3.12 10.79
N VAL A 452 -4.07 -2.00 10.92
CA VAL A 452 -5.24 -1.89 11.79
C VAL A 452 -6.50 -2.09 10.95
N ARG A 453 -7.18 -3.21 11.20
CA ARG A 453 -8.46 -3.57 10.57
C ARG A 453 -9.63 -3.19 11.48
N SER A 454 -10.66 -2.56 10.90
CA SER A 454 -12.01 -2.54 11.47
C SER A 454 -12.84 -3.63 10.80
N GLY A 455 -13.39 -4.59 11.55
CA GLY A 455 -14.31 -5.61 11.02
C GLY A 455 -14.38 -6.91 11.83
N THR A 456 -15.57 -7.51 11.88
CA THR A 456 -15.96 -8.61 12.78
C THR A 456 -15.68 -10.03 12.26
N SER A 457 -14.94 -10.21 11.16
CA SER A 457 -14.78 -11.54 10.55
C SER A 457 -13.33 -12.01 10.46
N TYR A 458 -13.09 -13.10 11.21
CA TYR A 458 -11.89 -13.91 11.41
C TYR A 458 -10.78 -13.32 12.31
N THR A 459 -11.02 -13.46 13.62
CA THR A 459 -10.11 -13.99 14.66
C THR A 459 -8.63 -14.20 14.27
N ARG A 460 -7.94 -13.09 14.01
CA ARG A 460 -6.58 -12.68 14.39
C ARG A 460 -6.54 -11.23 13.87
N GLY A 461 -6.78 -10.23 14.72
CA GLY A 461 -5.73 -9.62 15.52
C GLY A 461 -4.71 -8.92 14.60
N GLY A 462 -4.48 -7.62 14.78
CA GLY A 462 -3.67 -6.79 13.88
C GLY A 462 -2.37 -7.50 13.59
N HIS A 463 -2.16 -7.80 12.33
CA HIS A 463 -1.04 -8.61 11.92
C HIS A 463 0.19 -7.72 11.79
N VAL A 464 1.35 -8.24 12.20
CA VAL A 464 2.66 -7.72 11.79
C VAL A 464 2.97 -8.37 10.44
N PRO A 465 2.58 -7.80 9.29
CA PRO A 465 2.99 -8.35 8.00
C PRO A 465 4.50 -8.20 7.78
N TYR A 466 5.16 -7.23 8.44
CA TYR A 466 6.55 -6.86 8.15
C TYR A 466 7.28 -6.33 9.39
N THR A 467 8.50 -6.81 9.58
CA THR A 467 9.50 -6.25 10.50
C THR A 467 10.59 -5.60 9.66
N ILE A 468 10.88 -4.33 9.94
CA ILE A 468 11.96 -3.56 9.33
C ILE A 468 13.19 -3.71 10.23
N PRO A 469 14.21 -4.49 9.82
CA PRO A 469 15.34 -4.79 10.68
C PRO A 469 16.24 -3.56 10.82
N LEU A 470 16.41 -3.10 12.06
CA LEU A 470 17.33 -2.01 12.41
C LEU A 470 18.62 -2.49 13.06
N GLY A 471 18.72 -3.79 13.36
CA GLY A 471 19.88 -4.39 14.03
C GLY A 471 19.89 -4.17 15.55
N GLY A 472 18.77 -3.76 16.15
CA GLY A 472 18.60 -3.60 17.59
C GLY A 472 17.36 -2.78 17.94
N THR A 473 17.13 -2.57 19.25
CA THR A 473 15.98 -1.81 19.76
C THR A 473 16.11 -0.32 19.47
N PRO A 474 15.14 0.30 18.78
CA PRO A 474 15.07 1.75 18.65
C PRO A 474 14.83 2.41 20.01
N VAL A 475 15.65 3.41 20.34
CA VAL A 475 15.53 4.21 21.58
C VAL A 475 14.97 5.60 21.33
N ALA A 476 15.15 6.10 20.11
CA ALA A 476 14.52 7.33 19.63
C ALA A 476 13.95 7.07 18.24
N MET A 477 12.72 7.52 18.01
CA MET A 477 12.03 7.42 16.72
C MET A 477 11.25 8.71 16.49
N ALA A 478 11.31 9.22 15.26
CA ALA A 478 10.49 10.34 14.82
C ALA A 478 9.99 10.08 13.40
N MET A 479 8.69 10.23 13.18
CA MET A 479 8.09 10.16 11.86
C MET A 479 8.03 11.55 11.23
N SER A 480 8.27 11.64 9.92
CA SER A 480 8.08 12.88 9.15
C SER A 480 6.61 13.32 9.12
N GLY A 481 6.37 14.61 8.83
CA GLY A 481 5.02 15.16 8.69
C GLY A 481 4.23 14.57 7.52
N SER A 482 4.93 13.96 6.57
CA SER A 482 4.43 13.22 5.42
C SER A 482 4.04 11.78 5.74
N GLY A 483 4.53 11.24 6.86
CA GLY A 483 4.41 9.83 7.19
C GLY A 483 5.20 8.88 6.30
N THR A 484 6.00 9.40 5.35
CA THR A 484 6.78 8.60 4.39
C THR A 484 8.11 8.11 4.97
N ARG A 485 8.59 8.73 6.05
CA ARG A 485 9.88 8.42 6.67
C ARG A 485 9.76 8.26 8.17
N ILE A 486 10.46 7.27 8.71
CA ILE A 486 10.80 7.19 10.13
C ILE A 486 12.31 7.34 10.27
N TYR A 487 12.72 8.31 11.07
CA TYR A 487 14.10 8.44 11.54
C TYR A 487 14.21 7.68 12.86
N ALA A 488 15.08 6.68 12.90
CA ALA A 488 15.25 5.81 14.06
C ALA A 488 16.73 5.71 14.45
N MET A 489 17.00 5.69 15.75
CA MET A 489 18.32 5.41 16.31
C MET A 489 18.22 4.23 17.26
N THR A 490 19.14 3.27 17.13
CA THR A 490 19.20 2.09 17.99
C THR A 490 20.12 2.34 19.18
N ARG A 491 19.81 1.69 20.31
CA ARG A 491 20.54 1.84 21.57
C ARG A 491 22.06 1.69 21.40
N GLY A 492 22.82 2.60 21.98
CA GLY A 492 24.29 2.55 21.97
C GLY A 492 24.93 2.85 20.61
N THR A 493 24.19 3.42 19.68
CA THR A 493 24.70 3.87 18.38
C THR A 493 24.59 5.39 18.26
N ASP A 494 25.35 5.96 17.33
CA ASP A 494 25.29 7.37 16.92
C ASP A 494 24.76 7.51 15.49
N VAL A 495 24.08 6.47 14.97
CA VAL A 495 23.64 6.38 13.58
C VAL A 495 22.13 6.60 13.52
N VAL A 496 21.72 7.61 12.77
CA VAL A 496 20.33 7.77 12.36
C VAL A 496 20.09 6.87 11.15
N GLN A 497 19.11 5.99 11.27
CA GLN A 497 18.62 5.14 10.18
C GLN A 497 17.34 5.77 9.61
N VAL A 498 17.29 5.93 8.29
CA VAL A 498 16.13 6.46 7.57
C VAL A 498 15.34 5.29 7.00
N VAL A 499 14.14 5.11 7.53
CA VAL A 499 13.21 4.04 7.15
C VAL A 499 12.17 4.61 6.20
N ASP A 500 11.99 3.97 5.06
CA ASP A 500 10.89 4.22 4.15
C ASP A 500 9.66 3.43 4.61
N THR A 501 8.56 4.12 4.91
CA THR A 501 7.33 3.52 5.46
C THR A 501 6.46 2.86 4.39
N GLU A 502 6.72 3.10 3.11
CA GLU A 502 6.00 2.51 1.98
C GLU A 502 6.73 1.26 1.45
N GLN A 503 8.06 1.33 1.41
CA GLN A 503 8.92 0.21 1.01
C GLN A 503 9.26 -0.73 2.17
N LEU A 504 9.05 -0.28 3.42
CA LEU A 504 9.33 -1.04 4.65
C LEU A 504 10.79 -1.49 4.75
N VAL A 505 11.71 -0.62 4.34
CA VAL A 505 13.15 -0.88 4.36
C VAL A 505 13.93 0.34 4.87
N VAL A 506 15.11 0.10 5.41
CA VAL A 506 16.10 1.16 5.68
C VAL A 506 16.71 1.57 4.34
N ILE A 507 16.50 2.83 3.94
CA ILE A 507 17.00 3.36 2.67
C ILE A 507 18.31 4.15 2.83
N ASP A 508 18.63 4.60 4.05
CA ASP A 508 19.79 5.44 4.30
C ASP A 508 20.26 5.39 5.76
N ARG A 509 21.54 5.73 5.99
CA ARG A 509 22.17 5.78 7.31
C ARG A 509 23.23 6.87 7.36
N PHE A 510 23.25 7.65 8.44
CA PHE A 510 24.29 8.64 8.67
C PHE A 510 24.61 8.78 10.16
N SER A 511 25.89 9.01 10.49
CA SER A 511 26.34 9.23 11.87
C SER A 511 26.21 10.71 12.26
N VAL A 512 25.83 10.94 13.50
CA VAL A 512 25.67 12.28 14.09
C VAL A 512 26.63 12.51 15.26
N GLY A 513 27.44 11.51 15.61
CA GLY A 513 28.48 11.58 16.65
C GLY A 513 27.98 11.57 18.09
N ALA A 514 26.69 11.32 18.33
CA ALA A 514 26.10 11.22 19.66
C ALA A 514 24.83 10.35 19.66
N GLU A 515 24.55 9.70 20.81
CA GLU A 515 23.30 8.96 21.02
C GLU A 515 22.16 9.94 21.37
N ALA A 516 21.03 9.78 20.69
CA ALA A 516 19.84 10.60 20.88
C ALA A 516 18.97 10.05 22.01
N THR A 517 18.45 10.94 22.85
CA THR A 517 17.39 10.63 23.82
C THR A 517 16.01 10.77 23.18
N ALA A 518 15.80 11.81 22.36
CA ALA A 518 14.58 12.03 21.59
C ALA A 518 14.90 12.71 20.25
N MET A 519 13.94 12.64 19.32
CA MET A 519 14.06 13.22 17.99
C MET A 519 12.77 13.96 17.61
N ALA A 520 12.91 15.07 16.88
CA ALA A 520 11.79 15.81 16.31
C ALA A 520 12.12 16.23 14.86
N VAL A 521 11.25 15.88 13.92
CA VAL A 521 11.38 16.32 12.51
C VAL A 521 10.76 17.71 12.37
N GLY A 522 11.46 18.62 11.68
CA GLY A 522 10.94 19.94 11.35
C GLY A 522 9.77 19.87 10.35
N PRO A 523 8.85 20.84 10.36
CA PRO A 523 7.74 20.90 9.41
C PRO A 523 8.20 21.12 7.95
N ASP A 524 9.46 21.51 7.76
CA ASP A 524 10.13 21.62 6.45
C ASP A 524 10.55 20.25 5.87
N GLU A 525 10.48 19.17 6.67
CA GLU A 525 11.01 17.83 6.40
C GLU A 525 12.51 17.77 6.04
N ALA A 526 13.22 18.89 6.19
CA ALA A 526 14.64 19.04 5.89
C ALA A 526 15.49 19.17 7.16
N SER A 527 14.86 19.50 8.29
CA SER A 527 15.50 19.65 9.58
C SER A 527 15.16 18.48 10.51
N LEU A 528 16.16 17.93 11.21
CA LEU A 528 15.96 16.95 12.27
C LEU A 528 16.67 17.42 13.55
N TYR A 529 15.92 17.52 14.64
CA TYR A 529 16.42 17.94 15.95
C TYR A 529 16.63 16.72 16.84
N LEU A 530 17.83 16.56 17.39
CA LEU A 530 18.16 15.49 18.33
C LEU A 530 18.45 16.09 19.69
N THR A 531 17.80 15.57 20.73
CA THR A 531 18.27 15.79 22.08
C THR A 531 19.31 14.75 22.42
N ILE A 532 20.43 15.19 22.97
CA ILE A 532 21.54 14.36 23.40
C ILE A 532 21.84 14.64 24.87
N ALA A 533 22.69 13.82 25.50
CA ALA A 533 22.97 13.92 26.93
C ALA A 533 23.42 15.32 27.41
N ASP A 534 24.10 16.09 26.55
CA ASP A 534 24.67 17.39 26.87
C ASP A 534 24.14 18.57 26.03
N GLY A 535 23.06 18.39 25.25
CA GLY A 535 22.49 19.47 24.46
C GLY A 535 21.48 19.07 23.40
N VAL A 536 21.35 19.92 22.37
CA VAL A 536 20.57 19.68 21.16
C VAL A 536 21.46 19.77 19.93
N LEU A 537 21.23 18.89 18.96
CA LEU A 537 21.79 18.97 17.62
C LEU A 537 20.69 19.32 16.61
N LEU A 538 21.00 20.21 15.67
CA LEU A 538 20.22 20.41 14.43
C LEU A 538 20.95 19.70 13.30
N ILE A 539 20.24 18.83 12.60
CA ILE A 539 20.74 18.08 11.45
C ILE A 539 20.05 18.60 10.19
N ASP A 540 20.86 18.93 9.19
CA ASP A 540 20.43 19.12 7.81
C ASP A 540 20.28 17.75 7.16
N LEU A 541 19.05 17.33 6.89
CA LEU A 541 18.73 16.01 6.33
C LEU A 541 19.25 15.85 4.88
N PRO A 542 19.04 16.81 3.95
CA PRO A 542 19.64 16.75 2.62
C PRO A 542 21.16 16.59 2.63
N GLY A 543 21.87 17.36 3.47
CA GLY A 543 23.32 17.29 3.60
C GLY A 543 23.84 16.23 4.57
N LYS A 544 22.95 15.55 5.31
CA LYS A 544 23.21 14.49 6.30
C LYS A 544 24.29 14.85 7.32
N ARG A 545 24.23 16.07 7.84
CA ARG A 545 25.27 16.61 8.74
C ARG A 545 24.68 17.44 9.86
N VAL A 546 25.41 17.50 10.96
CA VAL A 546 25.11 18.41 12.06
C VAL A 546 25.41 19.85 11.61
N SER A 547 24.37 20.68 11.59
CA SER A 547 24.43 22.08 11.18
C SER A 547 24.63 23.03 12.36
N ALA A 548 24.11 22.67 13.54
CA ALA A 548 24.28 23.45 14.76
C ALA A 548 24.21 22.56 16.01
N ARG A 549 24.79 23.06 17.11
CA ARG A 549 24.79 22.42 18.42
C ARG A 549 24.68 23.49 19.51
N THR A 550 23.79 23.25 20.49
CA THR A 550 23.65 24.12 21.66
C THR A 550 23.59 23.29 22.95
N PRO A 551 24.41 23.60 23.97
CA PRO A 551 24.30 22.97 25.28
C PRO A 551 23.02 23.42 26.00
N LEU A 552 22.43 22.51 26.78
CA LEU A 552 21.21 22.79 27.55
C LEU A 552 21.53 23.02 29.04
N PRO A 553 20.73 23.83 29.75
CA PRO A 553 20.91 24.09 31.19
C PRO A 553 20.44 22.92 32.08
N GLY A 554 19.80 21.90 31.50
CA GLY A 554 19.31 20.70 32.16
C GLY A 554 19.41 19.50 31.23
N ARG A 555 19.14 18.30 31.75
CA ARG A 555 19.14 17.08 30.95
C ARG A 555 17.88 17.03 30.09
N ALA A 556 18.05 16.88 28.78
CA ALA A 556 16.92 16.72 27.86
C ALA A 556 16.23 15.36 28.06
N VAL A 557 14.91 15.35 27.98
CA VAL A 557 14.07 14.14 28.07
C VAL A 557 13.29 13.93 26.78
N ASP A 558 12.72 15.00 26.24
CA ASP A 558 11.87 14.98 25.05
C ASP A 558 11.97 16.33 24.31
N ALA A 559 11.57 16.37 23.05
CA ALA A 559 11.61 17.57 22.23
C ALA A 559 10.46 17.62 21.24
N ALA A 560 9.95 18.83 20.98
CA ALA A 560 8.91 19.05 19.98
C ALA A 560 9.10 20.40 19.29
N VAL A 561 8.89 20.43 17.97
CA VAL A 561 9.05 21.62 17.12
C VAL A 561 7.71 22.32 16.94
N SER A 562 7.74 23.66 16.90
CA SER A 562 6.58 24.48 16.61
C SER A 562 6.05 24.24 15.18
N PRO A 563 4.73 24.34 14.93
CA PRO A 563 4.17 24.09 13.60
C PRO A 563 4.73 25.01 12.48
N ASN A 564 5.20 26.21 12.84
CA ASN A 564 5.86 27.14 11.91
C ASN A 564 7.38 26.89 11.78
N GLY A 565 7.96 26.03 12.62
CA GLY A 565 9.38 25.66 12.58
C GLY A 565 10.33 26.67 13.20
N ASP A 566 9.84 27.78 13.77
CA ASP A 566 10.69 28.86 14.32
C ASP A 566 11.21 28.57 15.75
N GLU A 567 10.54 27.68 16.49
CA GLU A 567 10.89 27.33 17.87
C GLU A 567 10.94 25.81 18.08
N LEU A 568 11.93 25.37 18.85
CA LEU A 568 12.05 24.04 19.41
C LEU A 568 11.80 24.14 20.91
N TYR A 569 10.94 23.28 21.42
CA TYR A 569 10.70 23.12 22.85
C TYR A 569 11.40 21.87 23.34
N VAL A 570 12.12 21.97 24.46
CA VAL A 570 12.85 20.84 25.04
C VAL A 570 12.44 20.63 26.48
N ALA A 571 11.97 19.42 26.79
CA ALA A 571 11.65 18.97 28.14
C ALA A 571 12.95 18.75 28.92
N LEU A 572 13.12 19.47 30.03
CA LEU A 572 14.34 19.43 30.85
C LEU A 572 14.08 18.86 32.24
N ALA A 573 14.97 17.97 32.66
CA ALA A 573 15.05 17.42 34.01
C ALA A 573 16.38 17.75 34.69
N GLY A 574 16.46 17.51 36.00
CA GLY A 574 17.68 17.69 36.79
C GLY A 574 17.93 19.14 37.19
N ALA A 575 19.16 19.64 36.95
CA ALA A 575 19.66 20.92 37.49
C ALA A 575 18.79 22.14 37.12
N ARG A 576 18.29 22.20 35.88
CA ARG A 576 17.27 23.16 35.46
C ARG A 576 16.07 22.42 34.90
N LEU A 577 15.07 22.22 35.75
CA LEU A 577 13.81 21.58 35.42
C LEU A 577 12.85 22.57 34.74
N GLY A 578 12.14 22.12 33.71
CA GLY A 578 11.15 22.92 32.98
C GLY A 578 11.12 22.64 31.48
N ILE A 579 10.66 23.61 30.70
CA ILE A 579 10.64 23.55 29.22
C ILE A 579 11.55 24.67 28.70
N ALA A 580 12.64 24.32 28.01
CA ALA A 580 13.43 25.31 27.30
C ALA A 580 12.74 25.70 25.99
N VAL A 581 12.62 27.00 25.76
CA VAL A 581 12.20 27.59 24.49
C VAL A 581 13.46 27.94 23.71
N VAL A 582 13.68 27.29 22.58
CA VAL A 582 14.88 27.41 21.76
C VAL A 582 14.48 27.91 20.38
N ARG A 583 15.14 28.96 19.87
CA ARG A 583 14.91 29.45 18.51
C ARG A 583 15.63 28.55 17.52
N THR A 584 14.97 28.12 16.45
CA THR A 584 15.53 27.10 15.54
C THR A 584 16.61 27.63 14.61
N ILE A 585 16.54 28.91 14.21
CA ILE A 585 17.47 29.53 13.26
C ILE A 585 18.94 29.51 13.73
N ASP A 586 19.16 29.55 15.05
CA ASP A 586 20.48 29.66 15.68
C ASP A 586 20.64 28.74 16.91
N LEU A 587 19.62 27.92 17.21
CA LEU A 587 19.50 27.13 18.43
C LEU A 587 19.72 27.97 19.72
N ALA A 588 19.40 29.25 19.73
CA ALA A 588 19.54 30.09 20.91
C ALA A 588 18.41 29.81 21.93
N ILE A 589 18.78 29.58 23.19
CA ILE A 589 17.82 29.44 24.29
C ILE A 589 17.24 30.81 24.61
N VAL A 590 15.94 30.98 24.40
CA VAL A 590 15.21 32.22 24.70
C VAL A 590 14.97 32.33 26.20
N HIS A 591 14.37 31.31 26.80
CA HIS A 591 14.15 31.19 28.26
C HIS A 591 13.74 29.76 28.62
N VAL A 592 13.53 29.51 29.92
CA VAL A 592 13.04 28.22 30.43
C VAL A 592 11.77 28.45 31.26
N ILE A 593 10.66 27.84 30.83
CA ILE A 593 9.39 27.82 31.54
C ILE A 593 9.50 26.84 32.71
N GLY A 594 9.27 27.33 33.93
CA GLY A 594 9.31 26.48 35.12
C GLY A 594 8.12 25.52 35.19
N LEU A 595 8.36 24.30 35.69
CA LEU A 595 7.34 23.31 36.02
C LEU A 595 7.55 22.83 37.47
N ASP A 596 6.52 22.24 38.06
CA ASP A 596 6.59 21.71 39.43
C ASP A 596 7.24 20.31 39.50
N ALA A 597 7.28 19.59 38.38
CA ALA A 597 7.87 18.26 38.26
C ALA A 597 8.56 18.09 36.90
N ALA A 598 9.42 17.07 36.78
CA ALA A 598 10.15 16.84 35.54
C ALA A 598 9.16 16.44 34.44
N PRO A 599 9.17 17.11 33.27
CA PRO A 599 8.36 16.72 32.15
C PRO A 599 8.89 15.40 31.55
N GLU A 600 7.98 14.47 31.28
CA GLU A 600 8.27 13.16 30.68
C GLU A 600 7.98 13.13 29.17
N ARG A 601 7.03 13.94 28.73
CA ARG A 601 6.65 14.11 27.31
C ARG A 601 6.15 15.53 27.08
N ILE A 602 6.44 16.09 25.91
CA ILE A 602 5.89 17.38 25.46
C ILE A 602 5.26 17.29 24.08
N LEU A 603 4.22 18.08 23.85
CA LEU A 603 3.47 18.20 22.61
C LEU A 603 3.28 19.68 22.29
N VAL A 604 3.10 20.02 21.01
CA VAL A 604 2.88 21.42 20.60
C VAL A 604 1.51 21.60 19.97
N ALA A 605 0.60 22.22 20.71
CA ALA A 605 -0.72 22.59 20.25
C ALA A 605 -0.74 24.01 19.63
N SER A 606 -1.72 24.24 18.77
CA SER A 606 -1.92 25.43 17.98
C SER A 606 -3.38 25.90 18.13
N ILE A 607 -3.58 27.04 18.80
CA ILE A 607 -4.88 27.49 19.33
C ILE A 607 -5.43 28.70 18.59
#